data_AF-A0AAW1JBF8-F1
#
_entry.id   AF-A0AAW1JBF8-F1
#
_cell.length_a   1.000
_cell.length_b   1.000
_cell.length_c   1.000
_cell.angle_alpha   90.00
_cell.angle_beta   90.00
_cell.angle_gamma   90.00
#
_symmetry.space_group_name_H-M   'P 1'
#
loop_
_entity.id
_entity.type
_entity.pdbx_description
1 polymer ?
#
loop_
_entity_poly.entity_id
_entity_poly.type
_entity_poly.pdbx_seq_one_letter_code
_entity_poly.pdbx_strand_id
1 'polypeptide(L)'
;MPRQPPTRDSTPSRIVRRSNWKPIPLNFQTLENMEARGFKMNVPRPKTGSVSYVHDSSSPAYSWLLPGWLAEERLLPHGRVYKYYYDPAGRQYRNKYEVIDQWENLGIIVLDA
;
A
#
# COMPACT_ATOMS: atom_id res chain seq x y z
N MET A 1 -24.41 -15.38 -32.82
CA MET A 1 -22.94 -15.32 -32.67
C MET A 1 -22.60 -15.56 -31.19
N PRO A 2 -22.02 -16.71 -30.81
CA PRO A 2 -21.58 -16.93 -29.43
C PRO A 2 -20.26 -16.20 -29.19
N ARG A 3 -20.17 -15.45 -28.08
CA ARG A 3 -18.94 -14.74 -27.67
C ARG A 3 -17.90 -15.75 -27.18
N GLN A 4 -16.72 -15.72 -27.77
CA GLN A 4 -15.55 -16.48 -27.30
C GLN A 4 -15.14 -16.02 -25.88
N PRO A 5 -14.77 -16.93 -24.97
CA PRO A 5 -14.21 -16.55 -23.69
C PRO A 5 -12.79 -15.98 -23.88
N PRO A 6 -12.39 -14.96 -23.09
CA PRO A 6 -11.07 -14.38 -23.21
C PRO A 6 -9.98 -15.40 -22.86
N THR A 7 -8.96 -15.44 -23.70
CA THR A 7 -7.79 -16.33 -23.63
C THR A 7 -6.97 -16.12 -22.36
N ARG A 8 -6.38 -17.24 -21.91
CA ARG A 8 -5.77 -17.46 -20.59
C ARG A 8 -4.33 -16.94 -20.50
N ASP A 9 -4.02 -15.82 -21.14
CA ASP A 9 -2.71 -15.17 -21.09
C ASP A 9 -2.76 -13.93 -20.17
N SER A 10 -3.11 -14.17 -18.90
CA SER A 10 -2.85 -13.19 -17.85
C SER A 10 -1.41 -13.37 -17.39
N THR A 11 -0.45 -12.83 -18.15
CA THR A 11 0.86 -12.53 -17.58
C THR A 11 0.61 -11.76 -16.29
N PRO A 12 1.05 -12.24 -15.11
CA PRO A 12 0.84 -11.49 -13.90
C PRO A 12 1.59 -10.19 -14.12
N SER A 13 0.87 -9.06 -14.13
CA SER A 13 1.43 -7.71 -14.09
C SER A 13 2.05 -7.49 -12.70
N ARG A 14 3.04 -8.33 -12.42
CA ARG A 14 4.12 -8.12 -11.48
C ARG A 14 4.91 -7.01 -12.13
N ILE A 15 4.72 -5.80 -11.64
CA ILE A 15 5.80 -4.89 -11.29
C ILE A 15 5.13 -3.90 -10.33
N VAL A 16 5.14 -4.24 -9.03
CA VAL A 16 5.47 -3.22 -8.04
C VAL A 16 6.79 -2.67 -8.55
N ARG A 17 6.81 -1.46 -9.14
CA ARG A 17 8.06 -0.82 -9.51
C ARG A 17 8.71 -0.52 -8.17
N ARG A 18 9.48 -1.49 -7.68
CA ARG A 18 10.49 -1.28 -6.66
C ARG A 18 11.42 -0.24 -7.26
N SER A 19 11.08 1.04 -7.05
CA SER A 19 12.07 2.10 -7.02
C SER A 19 13.21 1.60 -6.12
N ASN A 20 14.43 2.08 -6.33
CA ASN A 20 15.64 1.66 -5.60
C ASN A 20 15.58 1.84 -4.06
N TRP A 21 14.40 2.07 -3.50
CA TRP A 21 14.07 2.02 -2.10
C TRP A 21 14.37 0.64 -1.50
N LYS A 22 15.25 0.66 -0.49
CA LYS A 22 15.54 -0.49 0.38
C LYS A 22 14.70 -0.31 1.65
N PRO A 23 13.61 -1.07 1.83
CA PRO A 23 12.85 -1.02 3.08
C PRO A 23 13.74 -1.35 4.28
N ILE A 24 13.48 -0.72 5.41
CA ILE A 24 14.08 -1.12 6.68
C ILE A 24 13.65 -2.57 6.99
N PRO A 25 14.52 -3.44 7.55
CA PRO A 25 14.20 -4.85 7.79
C PRO A 25 12.90 -5.10 8.57
N LEU A 26 12.54 -4.18 9.47
CA LEU A 26 11.30 -4.24 10.26
C LEU A 26 10.02 -4.20 9.39
N ASN A 27 10.12 -3.72 8.16
CA ASN A 27 8.98 -3.55 7.25
C ASN A 27 8.74 -4.77 6.36
N PHE A 28 9.61 -5.78 6.37
CA PHE A 28 9.43 -6.97 5.54
C PHE A 28 8.14 -7.72 5.89
N GLN A 29 7.82 -7.85 7.19
CA GLN A 29 6.60 -8.53 7.60
C GLN A 29 5.34 -7.77 7.13
N THR A 30 5.38 -6.44 7.18
CA THR A 30 4.28 -5.59 6.70
C THR A 30 4.08 -5.73 5.19
N LEU A 31 5.17 -5.81 4.42
CA LEU A 31 5.11 -6.05 2.97
C LEU A 31 4.48 -7.40 2.66
N GLU A 32 4.90 -8.46 3.36
CA GLU A 32 4.32 -9.80 3.22
C GLU A 32 2.82 -9.79 3.56
N ASN A 33 2.44 -9.14 4.67
CA ASN A 33 1.05 -9.01 5.08
C ASN A 33 0.22 -8.22 4.06
N MET A 34 0.78 -7.16 3.49
CA MET A 34 0.16 -6.36 2.43
C MET A 34 -0.05 -7.18 1.16
N GLU A 35 0.95 -7.95 0.73
CA GLU A 35 0.84 -8.85 -0.43
C GLU A 35 -0.21 -9.94 -0.19
N ALA A 36 -0.15 -10.62 0.95
CA ALA A 36 -1.13 -11.64 1.34
C ALA A 36 -2.55 -11.09 1.41
N ARG A 37 -2.73 -9.82 1.81
CA ARG A 37 -4.03 -9.14 1.79
C ARG A 37 -4.46 -8.69 0.41
N GLY A 38 -3.56 -8.22 -0.44
CA GLY A 38 -3.86 -7.90 -1.84
C GLY A 38 -4.43 -9.10 -2.60
N PHE A 39 -4.06 -10.32 -2.19
CA PHE A 39 -4.69 -11.57 -2.66
C PHE A 39 -6.08 -11.85 -2.05
N LYS A 40 -6.33 -11.44 -0.80
CA LYS A 40 -7.58 -11.72 -0.06
C LYS A 40 -8.67 -10.68 -0.28
N MET A 41 -8.29 -9.42 -0.43
CA MET A 41 -9.20 -8.32 -0.72
C MET A 41 -9.28 -8.21 -2.25
N ASN A 42 -10.48 -8.16 -2.83
CA ASN A 42 -10.73 -7.80 -4.23
C ASN A 42 -10.35 -6.33 -4.51
N VAL A 43 -9.16 -5.89 -4.06
CA VAL A 43 -8.58 -4.62 -4.49
C VAL A 43 -8.46 -4.74 -5.99
N PRO A 44 -9.12 -3.87 -6.77
CA PRO A 44 -9.06 -3.94 -8.22
C PRO A 44 -7.59 -4.02 -8.60
N ARG A 45 -7.22 -5.06 -9.36
CA ARG A 45 -5.87 -5.19 -9.89
C ARG A 45 -5.49 -3.83 -10.49
N PRO A 46 -4.25 -3.35 -10.27
CA PRO A 46 -3.82 -2.06 -10.78
C PRO A 46 -4.26 -1.96 -12.25
N LYS A 47 -5.08 -0.96 -12.58
CA LYS A 47 -5.53 -0.75 -13.96
C LYS A 47 -4.28 -0.71 -14.85
N THR A 48 -4.32 -1.31 -16.03
CA THR A 48 -3.19 -1.32 -16.97
C THR A 48 -2.54 0.05 -17.06
N GLY A 49 -1.25 0.15 -16.72
CA GLY A 49 -0.47 1.39 -16.70
C GLY A 49 -0.42 2.13 -15.36
N SER A 50 -1.06 1.65 -14.29
CA SER A 50 -0.85 2.20 -12.95
C SER A 50 0.44 1.66 -12.31
N VAL A 51 1.10 2.53 -11.53
CA VAL A 51 2.37 2.22 -10.85
C VAL A 51 2.20 2.50 -9.35
N SER A 52 2.62 1.55 -8.52
CA SER A 52 2.65 1.72 -7.07
C SER A 52 4.08 1.90 -6.57
N TYR A 53 4.26 2.87 -5.67
CA TYR A 53 5.48 3.10 -4.91
C TYR A 53 5.20 2.91 -3.43
N VAL A 54 6.08 2.22 -2.71
CA VAL A 54 5.94 1.99 -1.26
C VAL A 54 7.05 2.74 -0.53
N HIS A 55 6.68 3.34 0.60
CA HIS A 55 7.54 4.15 1.43
C HIS A 55 7.39 3.75 2.90
N ASP A 56 8.48 3.89 3.65
CA ASP A 56 8.49 3.83 5.11
C ASP A 56 8.93 5.17 5.71
N SER A 57 9.16 5.18 7.02
CA SER A 57 9.63 6.34 7.78
C SER A 57 11.01 6.86 7.37
N SER A 58 11.80 6.12 6.57
CA SER A 58 13.06 6.65 6.02
C SER A 58 12.84 7.67 4.90
N SER A 59 11.66 7.67 4.27
CA SER A 59 11.31 8.65 3.24
C SER A 59 10.95 10.00 3.90
N PRO A 60 11.54 11.14 3.48
CA PRO A 60 11.28 12.44 4.13
C PRO A 60 9.80 12.84 4.20
N ALA A 61 9.01 12.51 3.18
CA ALA A 61 7.56 12.79 3.14
C ALA A 61 6.74 11.92 4.11
N TYR A 62 7.32 10.82 4.60
CA TYR A 62 6.69 9.80 5.41
C TYR A 62 7.39 9.58 6.75
N SER A 63 8.30 10.48 7.15
CA SER A 63 9.06 10.39 8.41
C SER A 63 8.18 10.41 9.66
N TRP A 64 6.94 10.86 9.54
CA TRP A 64 5.94 10.83 10.60
C TRP A 64 5.35 9.44 10.86
N LEU A 65 5.56 8.45 9.97
CA LEU A 65 5.11 7.08 10.18
C LEU A 65 5.94 6.40 11.26
N LEU A 66 5.27 5.60 12.09
CA LEU A 66 5.95 4.72 13.03
C LEU A 66 6.64 3.56 12.30
N PRO A 67 7.74 3.00 12.86
CA PRO A 67 8.35 1.80 12.32
C PRO A 67 7.34 0.65 12.17
N GLY A 68 7.41 -0.07 11.04
CA GLY A 68 6.45 -1.13 10.71
C GLY A 68 5.21 -0.63 9.95
N TRP A 69 4.96 0.67 9.91
CA TRP A 69 3.93 1.27 9.06
C TRP A 69 4.47 1.65 7.69
N LEU A 70 3.65 1.51 6.66
CA LEU A 70 4.00 1.80 5.27
C LEU A 70 3.01 2.75 4.62
N ALA A 71 3.48 3.53 3.65
CA ALA A 71 2.64 4.28 2.72
C ALA A 71 2.79 3.73 1.30
N GLU A 72 1.68 3.62 0.58
CA GLU A 72 1.64 3.31 -0.84
C GLU A 72 1.13 4.52 -1.63
N GLU A 73 1.91 4.99 -2.59
CA GLU A 73 1.48 5.95 -3.61
C GLU A 73 1.13 5.20 -4.90
N ARG A 74 -0.15 5.25 -5.31
CA ARG A 74 -0.62 4.68 -6.58
C ARG A 74 -0.80 5.78 -7.60
N LEU A 75 0.09 5.83 -8.58
CA LEU A 75 0.00 6.70 -9.75
C LEU A 75 -0.85 6.03 -10.83
N LEU A 76 -1.96 6.67 -11.19
CA LEU A 76 -2.80 6.23 -12.30
C LEU A 76 -2.29 6.75 -13.64
N PRO A 77 -2.66 6.10 -14.77
CA PRO A 77 -2.24 6.53 -16.12
C PRO A 77 -2.56 7.99 -16.44
N HIS A 78 -3.63 8.54 -15.87
CA HIS A 78 -4.06 9.92 -16.06
C HIS A 78 -3.48 10.89 -15.01
N GLY A 79 -2.40 10.50 -14.32
CA GLY A 79 -1.64 11.37 -13.41
C GLY A 79 -2.23 11.60 -12.02
N ARG A 80 -3.40 11.04 -11.67
CA ARG A 80 -3.87 11.13 -10.27
C ARG A 80 -3.06 10.18 -9.40
N VAL A 81 -2.72 10.64 -8.21
CA VAL A 81 -2.04 9.87 -7.17
C VAL A 81 -3.02 9.58 -6.05
N TYR A 82 -3.19 8.31 -5.70
CA TYR A 82 -3.86 7.90 -4.47
C TYR A 82 -2.82 7.49 -3.44
N LYS A 83 -3.06 7.88 -2.19
CA LYS A 83 -2.21 7.50 -1.05
C LYS A 83 -2.98 6.54 -0.15
N TYR A 84 -2.31 5.46 0.25
CA TYR A 84 -2.82 4.50 1.21
C TYR A 84 -1.75 4.27 2.27
N TYR A 85 -2.19 3.91 3.48
CA TYR A 85 -1.30 3.58 4.59
C TYR A 85 -1.59 2.17 5.07
N TYR A 86 -0.57 1.51 5.61
CA TYR A 86 -0.66 0.14 6.08
C TYR A 86 -0.05 0.01 7.46
N ASP A 87 -0.76 -0.63 8.37
CA ASP A 87 -0.20 -1.04 9.65
C ASP A 87 0.61 -2.34 9.52
N PRO A 88 1.34 -2.76 10.57
CA PRO A 88 2.13 -3.99 10.52
C PRO A 88 1.33 -5.27 10.20
N ALA A 89 0.03 -5.29 10.47
CA ALA A 89 -0.88 -6.40 10.11
C ALA A 89 -1.43 -6.29 8.68
N GLY A 90 -0.98 -5.28 7.91
CA GLY A 90 -1.41 -5.00 6.55
C GLY A 90 -2.82 -4.40 6.46
N ARG A 91 -3.41 -3.86 7.55
CA ARG A 91 -4.69 -3.14 7.46
C ARG A 91 -4.47 -1.84 6.71
N GLN A 92 -5.35 -1.55 5.76
CA GLN A 92 -5.24 -0.37 4.91
C GLN A 92 -6.04 0.80 5.50
N TYR A 93 -5.45 1.99 5.46
CA TYR A 93 -6.05 3.26 5.83
C TYR A 93 -5.95 4.24 4.64
N ARG A 94 -6.92 5.12 4.49
CA ARG A 94 -7.09 5.99 3.31
C ARG A 94 -6.46 7.36 3.48
N ASN A 95 -6.26 7.79 4.71
CA ASN A 95 -5.75 9.13 5.01
C ASN A 95 -4.96 9.12 6.32
N LYS A 96 -4.24 10.21 6.58
CA LYS A 96 -3.40 10.37 7.77
C LYS A 96 -4.21 10.37 9.07
N TYR A 97 -5.43 10.90 9.07
CA TYR A 97 -6.27 10.95 10.27
C TYR A 97 -6.65 9.56 10.74
N GLU A 98 -7.04 8.65 9.83
CA GLU A 98 -7.32 7.25 10.17
C GLU A 98 -6.10 6.53 10.78
N VAL A 99 -4.89 6.89 10.36
CA VAL A 99 -3.65 6.32 10.94
C VAL A 99 -3.44 6.82 12.37
N ILE A 100 -3.59 8.13 12.59
CA ILE A 100 -3.42 8.77 13.90
C ILE A 100 -4.49 8.26 14.88
N ASP A 101 -5.75 8.23 14.45
CA ASP A 101 -6.87 7.68 15.21
C ASP A 101 -6.62 6.21 15.60
N GLN A 102 -6.07 5.41 14.68
CA GLN A 102 -5.70 4.04 15.01
C GLN A 102 -4.55 3.96 16.03
N TRP A 103 -3.59 4.89 16.00
CA TRP A 103 -2.52 4.94 17.00
C TRP A 103 -3.04 5.31 18.37
N GLU A 104 -3.97 6.26 18.45
CA GLU A 104 -4.66 6.64 19.67
C GLU A 104 -5.49 5.48 20.23
N ASN A 105 -6.28 4.82 19.39
CA ASN A 105 -7.08 3.63 19.77
C ASN A 105 -6.22 2.46 20.26
N LEU A 106 -4.96 2.38 19.83
CA LEU A 106 -3.99 1.38 20.31
C LEU A 106 -3.22 1.84 21.55
N GLY A 107 -3.42 3.09 22.01
CA GLY A 107 -2.68 3.68 23.13
C GLY A 107 -1.22 3.98 22.81
N ILE A 108 -0.85 4.09 21.54
CA ILE A 108 0.52 4.41 21.10
C ILE A 108 0.81 5.90 21.27
N ILE A 109 -0.20 6.73 21.03
CA ILE A 109 -0.16 8.17 21.22
C ILE A 109 -1.34 8.61 22.08
N VAL A 110 -1.21 9.78 22.69
CA VAL A 110 -2.31 10.52 23.32
C VAL A 110 -2.34 11.89 22.66
N LEU A 111 -3.52 12.33 22.20
CA LEU A 111 -3.71 13.66 21.68
C LEU A 111 -4.22 14.55 22.82
N ASP A 112 -3.50 15.65 23.10
CA ASP A 112 -4.03 16.67 24.01
C ASP A 112 -5.22 17.36 23.32
N ALA A 113 -6.33 17.45 24.06
CA ALA A 113 -7.59 18.04 23.61
C ALA A 113 -7.55 19.57 23.54
#